data_AF-S1NYY0-F1
#
_entry.id   AF-S1NYY0-F1
#
_cell.length_a   1.000
_cell.length_b   1.000
_cell.length_c   1.000
_cell.angle_alpha   90.00
_cell.angle_beta   90.00
_cell.angle_gamma   90.00
#
_symmetry.space_group_name_H-M   'P 1'
#
loop_
_entity.id
_entity.type
_entity.pdbx_description
1 polymer ?
#
loop_
_entity_poly.entity_id
_entity_poly.type
_entity_poly.pdbx_seq_one_letter_code
_entity_poly.pdbx_strand_id
1 'polypeptide(L)'
;MTDNQKRFKELYIKDCINGSGRMGNELLKLFDEVLAEFNDNSDDMSTFIQSIIDEHTPPEPNELEKLKQENAELRQRQEMSEEALLQLSDMILSK
;
A
#
# COMPACT_ATOMS: atom_id res chain seq x y z
N MET A 1 -11.84 -18.32 13.32
CA MET A 1 -10.61 -17.77 13.91
C MET A 1 -10.45 -18.28 15.31
N THR A 2 -9.46 -19.16 15.51
CA THR A 2 -9.03 -19.66 16.82
C THR A 2 -8.27 -18.56 17.58
N ASP A 3 -8.03 -18.76 18.88
CA ASP A 3 -7.32 -17.78 19.71
C ASP A 3 -5.88 -17.56 19.20
N ASN A 4 -5.22 -18.64 18.74
CA ASN A 4 -3.89 -18.61 18.14
C ASN A 4 -3.88 -17.83 16.82
N GLN A 5 -4.88 -18.02 15.95
CA GLN A 5 -4.99 -17.26 14.70
C GLN A 5 -5.16 -15.76 14.95
N LYS A 6 -5.94 -15.36 15.95
CA LYS A 6 -6.09 -13.94 16.33
C LYS A 6 -4.77 -13.36 16.82
N ARG A 7 -4.11 -14.08 17.72
CA ARG A 7 -2.85 -13.65 18.33
C ARG A 7 -1.71 -13.59 17.32
N PHE A 8 -1.67 -14.55 16.40
CA PHE A 8 -0.79 -14.54 15.25
C PHE A 8 -1.04 -13.30 14.39
N LYS A 9 -2.29 -13.00 14.02
CA LYS A 9 -2.63 -11.82 13.23
C LYS A 9 -2.16 -10.53 13.92
N GLU A 10 -2.44 -10.35 15.20
CA GLU A 10 -2.02 -9.17 15.95
C GLU A 10 -0.49 -9.00 16.00
N LEU A 11 0.25 -10.07 16.28
CA LEU A 11 1.71 -10.03 16.30
C LEU A 11 2.30 -9.84 14.91
N TYR A 12 1.74 -10.46 13.88
CA TYR A 12 2.15 -10.29 12.49
C TYR A 12 2.00 -8.83 12.05
N ILE A 13 0.86 -8.21 12.37
CA ILE A 13 0.65 -6.79 12.06
C ILE A 13 1.63 -5.91 12.84
N LYS A 14 1.90 -6.23 14.10
CA LYS A 14 2.80 -5.44 14.94
C LYS A 14 4.27 -5.54 14.50
N ASP A 15 4.77 -6.73 14.20
CA ASP A 15 6.19 -6.98 13.92
C ASP A 15 6.53 -6.98 12.42
N CYS A 16 5.66 -7.51 11.56
CA CYS A 16 5.89 -7.59 10.11
C CYS A 16 5.34 -6.37 9.36
N ILE A 17 4.14 -5.87 9.68
CA ILE A 17 3.54 -4.72 8.97
C ILE A 17 4.04 -3.39 9.55
N ASN A 18 3.90 -3.18 10.86
CA ASN A 18 4.24 -1.92 11.53
C ASN A 18 5.65 -1.89 12.14
N GLY A 19 6.33 -3.03 12.15
CA GLY A 19 7.58 -3.25 12.87
C GLY A 19 8.81 -3.25 11.97
N SER A 20 9.74 -4.17 12.27
CA SER A 20 11.00 -4.31 11.53
C SER A 20 10.90 -5.19 10.28
N GLY A 21 9.70 -5.69 9.95
CA GLY A 21 9.48 -6.61 8.83
C GLY A 21 10.00 -8.03 9.10
N ARG A 22 10.31 -8.37 10.35
CA ARG A 22 10.90 -9.68 10.72
C ARG A 22 9.98 -10.44 11.67
N MET A 23 9.76 -11.71 11.36
CA MET A 23 9.10 -12.60 12.30
C MET A 23 10.02 -12.89 13.49
N GLY A 24 9.61 -12.45 14.68
CA GLY A 24 10.27 -12.85 15.91
C GLY A 24 10.08 -14.35 16.22
N ASN A 25 10.87 -14.88 17.14
CA ASN A 25 10.76 -16.28 17.59
C ASN A 25 9.37 -16.63 18.15
N GLU A 26 8.67 -15.66 18.75
CA GLU A 26 7.30 -15.85 19.24
C GLU A 26 6.30 -16.02 18.09
N LEU A 27 6.42 -15.21 17.03
CA LEU A 27 5.58 -15.30 15.85
C LEU A 27 5.83 -16.58 15.06
N LEU A 28 7.09 -17.05 14.99
CA LEU A 28 7.44 -18.34 14.37
C LEU A 28 6.84 -19.53 15.13
N LYS A 29 6.77 -19.48 16.47
CA LYS A 29 6.09 -20.53 17.24
C LYS A 29 4.59 -20.54 16.98
N LEU A 30 3.97 -19.35 16.99
CA LEU A 30 2.56 -19.21 16.66
C LEU A 30 2.25 -19.63 15.22
N PHE A 31 3.19 -19.45 14.28
CA PHE A 31 3.05 -19.94 12.92
C PHE A 31 2.84 -21.46 12.90
N ASP A 32 3.69 -22.20 13.62
CA ASP A 32 3.65 -23.66 13.70
C ASP A 32 2.35 -24.14 14.38
N GLU A 33 1.93 -23.46 15.45
CA GLU A 33 0.67 -23.75 16.14
C GLU A 33 -0.55 -23.53 15.24
N VAL A 34 -0.58 -22.42 14.50
CA VAL A 34 -1.67 -22.11 13.57
C VAL A 34 -1.64 -23.06 12.36
N LEU A 35 -0.46 -23.42 11.86
CA LEU A 35 -0.30 -24.41 10.79
C LEU A 35 -0.84 -25.79 11.21
N ALA A 36 -0.57 -26.21 12.45
CA ALA A 36 -1.13 -27.43 13.02
C ALA A 36 -2.67 -27.38 13.10
N GLU A 37 -3.25 -26.21 13.41
CA GLU A 37 -4.72 -26.01 13.39
C GLU A 37 -5.31 -26.11 11.97
N PHE A 38 -4.52 -25.76 10.94
CA PHE A 38 -4.87 -25.97 9.54
C PHE A 38 -4.55 -27.38 9.04
N ASN A 39 -4.34 -28.35 9.94
CA ASN A 39 -4.02 -29.73 9.59
C ASN A 39 -2.74 -29.83 8.74
N ASP A 40 -1.73 -29.03 9.08
CA ASP A 40 -0.45 -28.90 8.38
C ASP A 40 -0.59 -28.43 6.92
N ASN A 41 -1.73 -27.82 6.57
CA ASN A 41 -1.96 -27.30 5.23
C ASN A 41 -1.27 -25.95 5.06
N SER A 42 -0.12 -25.97 4.38
CA SER A 42 0.63 -24.77 4.04
C SER A 42 -0.13 -23.79 3.15
N ASP A 43 -1.10 -24.27 2.37
CA ASP A 43 -1.87 -23.45 1.42
C ASP A 43 -2.89 -22.57 2.15
N ASP A 44 -3.62 -23.15 3.13
CA ASP A 44 -4.53 -22.43 4.01
C ASP A 44 -3.78 -21.39 4.86
N MET A 45 -2.61 -21.78 5.40
CA MET A 45 -1.77 -20.86 6.16
C MET A 45 -1.26 -19.71 5.29
N SER A 46 -0.79 -20.00 4.08
CA SER A 46 -0.35 -18.96 3.13
C SER A 46 -1.48 -18.01 2.76
N THR A 47 -2.69 -18.54 2.53
CA THR A 47 -3.89 -17.75 2.25
C THR A 47 -4.26 -16.84 3.41
N PHE A 48 -4.14 -17.36 4.65
CA PHE A 48 -4.37 -16.59 5.86
C PHE A 48 -3.40 -15.41 6.01
N ILE A 49 -2.10 -15.64 5.81
CA ILE A 49 -1.09 -14.56 5.83
C ILE A 49 -1.38 -13.54 4.74
N GLN A 50 -1.65 -13.99 3.52
CA GLN A 50 -1.91 -13.11 2.38
C GLN A 50 -3.13 -12.22 2.64
N SER A 51 -4.19 -12.78 3.24
CA SER A 51 -5.37 -12.00 3.63
C SER A 51 -5.08 -10.95 4.69
N ILE A 52 -4.14 -11.19 5.62
CA ILE A 52 -3.72 -10.20 6.61
C ILE A 52 -2.92 -9.09 5.94
N ILE A 53 -2.00 -9.44 5.03
CA ILE A 53 -1.20 -8.48 4.28
C ILE A 53 -2.12 -7.60 3.41
N ASP A 54 -3.07 -8.19 2.69
CA ASP A 54 -4.00 -7.47 1.82
C ASP A 54 -4.92 -6.51 2.61
N GLU A 55 -5.38 -6.93 3.79
CA GLU A 55 -6.24 -6.10 4.65
C GLU A 55 -5.48 -4.94 5.31
N HIS A 56 -4.21 -5.14 5.69
CA HIS A 56 -3.43 -4.17 6.47
C HIS A 56 -2.38 -3.40 5.68
N THR A 57 -2.03 -3.87 4.49
CA THR A 57 -1.18 -3.17 3.54
C THR A 57 -2.11 -2.68 2.45
N PRO A 58 -2.56 -1.41 2.48
CA PRO A 58 -3.18 -0.85 1.28
C PRO A 58 -2.19 -1.05 0.13
N PRO A 59 -2.66 -1.35 -1.10
CA PRO A 59 -1.76 -1.44 -2.24
C PRO A 59 -0.90 -0.18 -2.21
N GLU A 60 0.43 -0.34 -2.16
CA GLU A 60 1.35 0.79 -2.27
C GLU A 60 0.84 1.66 -3.41
N PRO A 61 0.77 3.00 -3.26
CA PRO A 61 0.33 3.88 -4.34
C PRO A 61 1.20 3.56 -5.53
N ASN A 62 0.60 2.80 -6.45
CA ASN A 62 1.27 2.20 -7.58
C ASN A 62 1.85 3.37 -8.37
N GLU A 63 2.94 3.20 -9.11
CA GLU A 63 3.56 4.28 -9.90
C GLU A 63 2.54 5.11 -10.72
N LEU A 64 1.38 4.54 -11.01
CA LEU A 64 0.17 5.18 -11.54
C LEU A 64 -0.39 6.37 -10.72
N GLU A 65 -0.41 6.33 -9.38
CA GLU A 65 -0.86 7.44 -8.53
C GLU A 65 0.14 8.60 -8.55
N LYS A 66 1.45 8.30 -8.54
CA LYS A 66 2.50 9.31 -8.81
C LYS A 66 2.32 9.93 -10.20
N LEU A 67 2.13 9.11 -11.23
CA LEU A 67 1.90 9.56 -12.61
C LEU A 67 0.63 10.41 -12.76
N LYS A 68 -0.42 10.15 -11.97
CA LYS A 68 -1.62 10.98 -11.92
C LYS A 68 -1.34 12.34 -11.30
N GLN A 69 -0.56 12.37 -10.23
CA GLN A 69 -0.17 13.62 -9.57
C GLN A 69 0.76 14.45 -10.45
N GLU A 70 1.77 13.84 -11.08
CA GLU A 70 2.65 14.50 -12.05
C GLU A 70 1.87 15.01 -13.27
N ASN A 71 0.89 14.27 -13.79
CA ASN A 71 0.02 14.75 -14.87
C ASN A 71 -0.85 15.94 -14.43
N ALA A 72 -1.36 15.95 -13.20
CA ALA A 72 -2.15 17.07 -12.69
C ALA A 72 -1.30 18.34 -12.58
N GLU A 73 -0.07 18.24 -12.06
CA GLU A 73 0.86 19.36 -11.99
C GLU A 73 1.31 19.85 -13.38
N LEU A 74 1.54 18.94 -14.33
CA LEU A 74 1.85 19.29 -15.72
C LEU A 74 0.69 20.01 -16.41
N ARG A 75 -0.54 19.55 -16.23
CA ARG A 75 -1.73 20.21 -16.77
C ARG A 75 -1.92 21.61 -16.19
N GLN A 76 -1.77 21.76 -14.87
CA GLN A 76 -1.88 23.06 -14.22
C GLN A 76 -0.80 24.05 -14.73
N ARG A 77 0.42 23.57 -14.99
CA ARG A 77 1.48 24.36 -15.59
C ARG A 77 1.19 24.75 -17.04
N GLN A 78 0.61 23.86 -17.82
CA GLN A 78 0.19 24.16 -19.19
C GLN A 78 -0.92 25.23 -19.21
N GLU A 79 -1.94 25.09 -18.36
CA GLU A 79 -3.03 26.06 -18.27
C GLU A 79 -2.51 27.46 -17.91
N MET A 80 -1.64 27.58 -16.90
CA MET A 80 -1.00 28.87 -16.57
C MET A 80 -0.14 29.41 -17.71
N SER A 81 0.57 28.54 -18.44
CA SER A 81 1.41 28.96 -19.56
C SER A 81 0.58 29.42 -20.76
N GLU A 82 -0.55 28.76 -21.05
CA GLU A 82 -1.48 29.13 -22.09
C GLU A 82 -2.18 30.46 -21.76
N GLU A 83 -2.62 30.65 -20.51
CA GLU A 83 -3.18 31.92 -20.04
C GLU A 83 -2.16 33.07 -20.16
N ALA A 84 -0.90 32.84 -19.76
CA ALA A 84 0.15 33.84 -19.89
C ALA A 84 0.44 34.19 -21.37
N LEU A 85 0.44 33.20 -22.26
CA LEU A 85 0.61 33.40 -23.70
C LEU A 85 -0.56 34.19 -24.31
N LEU A 86 -1.79 33.88 -23.92
CA LEU A 86 -2.99 34.61 -24.32
C LEU A 86 -2.90 36.08 -23.88
N GLN A 87 -2.58 36.33 -22.61
CA GLN A 87 -2.40 37.71 -22.12
C GLN A 87 -1.30 38.48 -22.87
N LEU A 88 -0.18 37.83 -23.18
CA LEU A 88 0.88 38.45 -23.98
C LEU A 88 0.41 38.77 -25.41
N SER A 89 -0.37 37.88 -26.02
CA SER A 89 -0.93 38.08 -27.36
C SER A 89 -1.92 39.25 -27.41
N ASP A 90 -2.80 39.36 -26.42
CA ASP A 90 -3.77 40.45 -26.28
C ASP A 90 -3.05 41.80 -26.12
N MET A 91 -1.97 41.81 -25.36
CA MET A 91 -1.17 43.00 -25.11
C MET A 91 -0.36 43.46 -26.34
N ILE A 92 0.04 42.52 -27.21
CA ILE A 92 0.71 42.81 -28.49
C ILE A 92 -0.31 43.24 -29.56
N LEU A 93 -1.49 42.62 -29.59
CA LEU A 93 -2.56 42.91 -30.56
C LEU A 93 -3.36 44.18 -30.23
N SER A 94 -3.30 44.67 -28.98
CA SER A 94 -3.90 45.95 -28.56
C SER A 94 -3.02 47.18 -28.83
N LYS A 95 -1.93 47.03 -29.59
CA LYS A 95 -1.11 48.15 -30.13
C LYS A 95 -1.40 48.37 -31.60
#